data_AF-A0A927W2Q0-F1
#
_entry.id   AF-A0A927W2Q0-F1
#
_cell.length_a   1.000
_cell.length_b   1.000
_cell.length_c   1.000
_cell.angle_alpha   90.00
_cell.angle_beta   90.00
_cell.angle_gamma   90.00
#
_symmetry.space_group_name_H-M   'P 1'
#
loop_
_entity.id
_entity.type
_entity.pdbx_description
1 polymer ?
#
loop_
_entity_poly.entity_id
_entity_poly.type
_entity_poly.pdbx_seq_one_letter_code
_entity_poly.pdbx_strand_id
1 'polypeptide(L)' 'MMIFINLMDNAIKYNVANGEIHVTSTINKGFNKIEIADTGIGIPDEHKQQNI' A
#
# COMPACT_ATOMS: atom_id res chain seq x y z
N MET A 1 13.48 -7.27 1.93
CA MET A 1 13.33 -6.46 0.70
C MET A 1 12.16 -6.92 -0.18
N MET A 2 12.02 -8.23 -0.48
CA MET A 2 10.97 -8.76 -1.38
C MET A 2 9.54 -8.27 -1.08
N ILE A 3 9.16 -8.16 0.20
CA ILE A 3 7.82 -7.70 0.59
C ILE A 3 7.52 -6.29 0.07
N PHE A 4 8.49 -5.37 0.13
CA PHE A 4 8.30 -4.01 -0.37
C PHE A 4 8.04 -3.99 -1.88
N ILE A 5 8.77 -4.82 -2.62
CA ILE A 5 8.57 -4.98 -4.07
C ILE A 5 7.18 -5.55 -4.36
N ASN A 6 6.74 -6.56 -3.60
CA ASN A 6 5.41 -7.15 -3.79
C ASN A 6 4.28 -6.15 -3.54
N LEU A 7 4.41 -5.32 -2.50
CA LEU A 7 3.44 -4.27 -2.21
C LEU A 7 3.44 -3.19 -3.30
N MET A 8 4.62 -2.85 -3.83
CA MET A 8 4.75 -1.87 -4.91
C MET A 8 4.20 -2.39 -6.24
N ASP A 9 4.45 -3.66 -6.57
CA ASP A 9 3.87 -4.30 -7.76
C ASP A 9 2.34 -4.28 -7.71
N ASN A 10 1.75 -4.56 -6.54
CA ASN A 10 0.30 -4.43 -6.35
C ASN A 10 -0.19 -2.99 -6.55
N ALA A 11 0.50 -2.01 -5.96
CA ALA A 11 0.14 -0.60 -6.08
C ALA A 11 0.20 -0.09 -7.52
N ILE A 12 1.08 -0.65 -8.37
CA ILE A 12 1.15 -0.32 -9.81
C ILE A 12 0.05 -1.08 -10.57
N LYS A 13 -0.06 -2.39 -10.35
CA LYS A 13 -0.94 -3.29 -11.10
C LYS A 13 -2.42 -2.93 -10.96
N TYR A 14 -2.84 -2.49 -9.78
CA TYR A 14 -4.24 -2.19 -9.47
C TYR A 14 -4.56 -0.69 -9.43
N ASN A 15 -3.63 0.17 -9.87
CA ASN A 15 -3.89 1.61 -9.98
C ASN A 15 -4.78 1.96 -11.18
N VAL A 16 -5.23 3.21 -11.23
CA VAL A 16 -5.94 3.82 -12.35
C VAL A 16 -4.99 4.58 -13.28
N ALA A 17 -5.41 4.82 -14.52
CA ALA A 17 -4.66 5.65 -15.46
C ALA A 17 -4.49 7.08 -14.91
N ASN A 18 -3.28 7.62 -14.98
CA ASN A 18 -2.88 8.89 -14.34
C ASN A 18 -3.09 8.91 -12.81
N GLY A 19 -3.22 7.74 -12.18
CA GLY A 19 -3.25 7.59 -10.74
C GLY A 19 -1.88 7.83 -10.11
N GLU A 20 -1.87 7.96 -8.79
CA GLU A 20 -0.69 8.26 -8.01
C GLU A 20 -0.40 7.13 -7.03
N ILE A 21 0.87 7.02 -6.65
CA ILE A 21 1.36 6.13 -5.60
C ILE A 21 2.17 6.99 -4.63
N HIS A 22 1.77 6.97 -3.37
CA HIS A 22 2.41 7.68 -2.28
C HIS A 22 3.14 6.69 -1.38
N VAL A 23 4.45 6.91 -1.20
CA VAL A 23 5.27 6.14 -0.27
C VAL A 23 5.75 7.06 0.83
N THR A 24 5.37 6.76 2.07
CA THR A 24 5.72 7.55 3.24
C THR A 24 6.49 6.70 4.24
N SER A 25 7.56 7.25 4.81
CA SER A 25 8.30 6.62 5.92
C SER A 25 8.28 7.57 7.11
N THR A 26 7.86 7.05 8.27
CA THR A 26 7.83 7.81 9.53
C THR A 26 8.39 6.95 10.66
N ILE A 27 8.94 7.59 11.68
CA ILE A 27 9.27 6.88 12.93
C ILE A 27 8.07 6.97 13.85
N ASN A 28 7.51 5.83 14.23
CA ASN A 28 6.38 5.72 15.14
C ASN A 28 6.72 4.72 16.26
N LYS A 29 6.70 5.18 17.52
CA LYS A 29 7.04 4.37 18.71
C LYS A 29 8.38 3.64 18.60
N GLY A 30 9.38 4.26 17.98
CA GLY A 30 10.72 3.68 17.79
C GLY A 30 10.85 2.70 16.62
N PHE A 31 9.77 2.45 15.88
CA PHE A 31 9.78 1.64 14.66
C PHE A 31 9.67 2.52 13.42
N ASN A 32 10.30 2.10 12.32
CA ASN A 32 10.06 2.71 11.02
C ASN A 32 8.72 2.17 10.46
N LYS A 33 7.72 3.04 10.37
CA LYS A 33 6.45 2.77 9.70
C LYS A 33 6.58 3.20 8.24
N ILE A 34 6.49 2.22 7.34
CA ILE A 34 6.40 2.45 5.90
C ILE A 34 4.94 2.28 5.49
N GLU A 35 4.41 3.27 4.78
CA GLU A 35 3.06 3.26 4.23
C GLU A 35 3.15 3.41 2.71
N ILE A 36 2.42 2.55 1.99
CA ILE A 36 2.29 2.57 0.53
C ILE A 36 0.79 2.71 0.24
N ALA A 37 0.41 3.80 -0.40
CA ALA A 37 -0.97 4.10 -0.76
C ALA A 37 -1.08 4.42 -2.25
N ASP A 38 -2.03 3.81 -2.94
CA ASP A 38 -2.36 4.09 -4.34
C ASP A 38 -3.77 4.68 -4.49
N THR A 39 -4.04 5.30 -5.62
CA THR A 39 -5.36 5.85 -5.98
C THR A 39 -6.22 4.86 -6.77
N GLY A 40 -5.86 3.57 -6.74
CA GLY A 40 -6.49 2.52 -7.51
C GLY A 40 -7.87 2.12 -7.02
N ILE A 41 -8.35 1.00 -7.57
CA ILE A 41 -9.68 0.46 -7.26
C ILE A 41 -9.83 -0.03 -5.81
N GLY A 42 -8.72 -0.17 -5.09
CA GLY A 42 -8.68 -0.73 -3.75
C GLY A 42 -9.06 -2.22 -3.70
N ILE A 43 -9.28 -2.71 -2.49
CA ILE A 43 -9.74 -4.08 -2.23
C ILE A 43 -11.22 -4.01 -1.87
N PRO A 44 -12.11 -4.86 -2.41
CA PRO A 44 -13.51 -4.93 -1.96
C PRO A 44 -13.60 -5.29 -0.48
N ASP A 45 -14.57 -4.74 0.26
CA ASP A 45 -14.69 -4.93 1.71
C ASP A 45 -14.88 -6.40 2.11
N GLU A 46 -15.54 -7.21 1.27
CA GLU A 46 -15.72 -8.65 1.47
C GLU A 46 -14.39 -9.43 1.47
N HIS A 47 -13.34 -8.88 0.85
CA HIS A 47 -12.00 -9.43 0.81
C HIS A 47 -11.04 -8.77 1.82
N LYS A 48 -11.50 -7.71 2.52
CA LYS A 48 -10.71 -7.09 3.59
C LYS A 48 -10.86 -7.92 4.86
N GLN A 49 -9.83 -8.67 5.21
CA GLN A 49 -9.76 -9.29 6.52
C GLN A 49 -9.45 -8.21 7.57
N GLN A 50 -10.47 -7.71 8.26
CA GLN A 50 -10.29 -6.84 9.42
C GLN A 50 -9.97 -7.68 10.65
N ASN A 51 -8.70 -7.99 10.86
CA ASN A 51 -8.19 -8.44 12.15
C ASN A 51 -6.87 -7.70 12.39
N ILE A 52 -6.92 -6.73 13.32
CA ILE A 52 -5.75 -6.05 13.88
C ILE A 52 -5.26 -6.88 15.07
#